data_AF-A0A1J4X7S5-F1
#
_entry.id   AF-A0A1J4X7S5-F1
#
_cell.length_a   1.000
_cell.length_b   1.000
_cell.length_c   1.000
_cell.angle_alpha   90.00
_cell.angle_beta   90.00
_cell.angle_gamma   90.00
#
_symmetry.space_group_name_H-M   'P 1'
#
loop_
_entity.id
_entity.type
_entity.pdbx_description
1 polymer ?
#
loop_
_entity_poly.entity_id
_entity_poly.type
_entity_poly.pdbx_seq_one_letter_code
_entity_poly.pdbx_strand_id
1 'polypeptide(L)' 'MTEHDIIAAFWRLFEAPLIWTGEIILFIVSFGKHRPRWDLYQTERGSRWAFFSEISWWIGALFWLGVMVAVCASWGT' A
#
# COMPACT_ATOMS: atom_id res chain seq x y z
N MET A 1 -7.47 25.24 -10.42
CA MET A 1 -7.37 23.78 -10.25
C MET A 1 -7.46 23.19 -11.64
N THR A 2 -6.35 22.69 -12.16
CA THR A 2 -6.26 22.19 -13.54
C THR A 2 -6.69 20.73 -13.61
N GLU A 3 -7.13 20.25 -14.78
CA GLU A 3 -7.60 18.87 -14.98
C GLU A 3 -6.57 17.82 -14.54
N HIS A 4 -5.27 18.13 -14.73
CA HIS A 4 -4.14 17.32 -14.26
C HIS A 4 -4.07 17.19 -12.73
N ASP A 5 -4.45 18.23 -11.99
CA ASP A 5 -4.45 18.20 -10.52
C ASP A 5 -5.51 17.24 -9.99
N ILE A 6 -6.65 17.14 -10.68
CA ILE A 6 -7.76 16.27 -10.31
C ILE A 6 -7.37 14.81 -10.52
N ILE A 7 -6.77 14.48 -11.67
CA ILE A 7 -6.29 13.13 -11.96
C ILE A 7 -5.21 12.71 -10.96
N ALA A 8 -4.27 13.60 -10.65
CA ALA A 8 -3.23 13.34 -9.66
C ALA A 8 -3.80 13.16 -8.25
N ALA A 9 -4.81 13.94 -7.86
CA ALA A 9 -5.49 13.80 -6.57
C ALA A 9 -6.23 12.47 -6.47
N PHE A 10 -6.95 12.09 -7.53
CA PHE A 10 -7.67 10.81 -7.61
C PHE A 10 -6.71 9.62 -7.51
N TRP A 11 -5.58 9.67 -8.23
CA TRP A 11 -4.54 8.64 -8.15
C TRP A 11 -4.00 8.49 -6.73
N ARG A 12 -3.65 9.59 -6.06
CA ARG A 12 -3.19 9.57 -4.66
C ARG A 12 -4.23 9.01 -3.70
N LEU A 13 -5.51 9.26 -3.95
CA LEU A 13 -6.63 8.75 -3.15
C LEU A 13 -6.77 7.23 -3.25
N PHE A 14 -6.45 6.65 -4.40
CA PHE A 14 -6.39 5.20 -4.60
C PHE A 14 -5.10 4.57 -4.07
N GLU A 15 -3.98 5.26 -4.25
CA GLU A 15 -2.66 4.77 -3.87
C GLU A 15 -2.47 4.74 -2.34
N ALA A 16 -2.97 5.75 -1.63
CA ALA A 16 -2.87 5.86 -0.18
C ALA A 16 -3.42 4.63 0.58
N PRO A 17 -4.67 4.18 0.37
CA PRO A 17 -5.20 3.00 1.05
C PRO A 17 -4.47 1.71 0.64
N LEU A 18 -4.01 1.61 -0.61
CA LEU A 18 -3.27 0.44 -1.09
C LEU A 18 -1.93 0.29 -0.36
N ILE A 19 -1.20 1.41 -0.23
CA ILE A 19 0.05 1.48 0.53
C ILE A 19 -0.19 1.17 2.00
N TRP A 20 -1.17 1.81 2.63
CA TRP A 20 -1.49 1.60 4.04
C TRP A 20 -1.87 0.16 4.36
N THR A 21 -2.70 -0.46 3.52
CA THR A 21 -3.09 -1.86 3.71
C THR A 21 -1.88 -2.79 3.61
N GLY A 22 -1.01 -2.61 2.62
CA GLY A 22 0.23 -3.37 2.52
C GLY A 22 1.18 -3.17 3.69
N GLU A 23 1.26 -1.95 4.24
CA GLU A 23 2.05 -1.69 5.46
C GLU A 23 1.47 -2.39 6.70
N ILE A 24 0.16 -2.36 6.87
CA ILE A 24 -0.53 -3.08 7.97
C ILE A 24 -0.27 -4.58 7.85
N ILE A 25 -0.36 -5.14 6.64
CA ILE A 25 -0.08 -6.55 6.40
C ILE A 25 1.37 -6.88 6.75
N LEU A 26 2.33 -6.07 6.29
CA LEU A 26 3.74 -6.24 6.66
C LEU A 26 3.96 -6.14 8.16
N PHE A 27 3.32 -5.19 8.84
CA PHE A 27 3.39 -5.03 10.28
C PHE A 27 2.89 -6.29 11.01
N ILE A 28 1.74 -6.82 10.60
CA ILE A 28 1.14 -8.04 11.16
C ILE A 28 2.04 -9.26 10.90
N VAL A 29 2.45 -9.48 9.64
CA VAL A 29 3.26 -10.64 9.23
C VAL A 29 4.66 -10.61 9.87
N SER A 30 5.21 -9.42 10.09
CA SER A 30 6.50 -9.25 10.76
C SER A 30 6.42 -9.24 12.28
N PHE A 31 5.24 -9.49 12.88
CA PHE A 31 5.01 -9.42 14.34
C PHE A 31 5.48 -8.09 14.95
N GLY A 32 5.24 -6.98 14.26
CA GLY A 32 5.64 -5.63 14.69
C GLY A 32 7.13 -5.32 14.53
N LYS A 33 7.92 -6.19 13.89
CA LYS A 33 9.33 -5.94 13.57
C LYS A 33 9.49 -4.95 12.42
N HIS A 34 8.56 -4.92 11.48
CA HIS A 34 8.49 -3.88 10.45
C HIS A 34 7.90 -2.61 11.07
N ARG A 35 8.66 -1.51 11.04
CA ARG A 35 8.14 -0.19 11.42
C ARG A 35 7.44 0.43 10.21
N PRO A 36 6.21 0.94 10.36
CA PRO A 36 5.52 1.62 9.27
C PRO A 36 6.27 2.91 8.87
N ARG A 37 6.12 3.31 7.61
CA ARG A 37 6.80 4.44 6.96
C ARG A 37 6.59 5.77 7.68
N TRP A 38 5.45 5.94 8.34
CA TRP A 38 5.17 7.14 9.15
C TRP A 38 6.06 7.25 10.40
N ASP A 39 6.66 6.15 10.85
CA ASP A 39 7.66 6.09 11.93
C ASP A 39 9.08 6.25 11.39
N LEU A 40 9.35 5.75 10.18
CA LEU A 40 10.67 5.78 9.50
C LEU A 40 11.09 7.16 8.96
N TYR A 41 10.15 8.09 8.81
CA TYR A 41 10.40 9.42 8.22
C TYR A 41 11.44 10.25 8.98
N GLN A 42 11.72 9.91 10.24
CA GLN A 42 12.62 10.67 11.11
C GLN A 42 14.05 10.12 11.15
N THR A 43 14.36 8.94 10.60
CA THR A 43 15.61 8.23 10.97
C THR A 43 16.38 7.56 9.82
N GLU A 44 15.79 7.27 8.66
CA GLU A 44 16.47 6.50 7.60
C GLU A 44 16.81 7.26 6.31
N ARG A 45 17.84 6.76 5.59
CA ARG A 45 18.23 7.23 4.24
C ARG A 45 17.05 7.04 3.26
N GLY A 46 16.75 8.06 2.46
CA GLY A 46 15.61 8.07 1.53
C GLY A 46 15.54 6.88 0.55
N SER A 47 16.65 6.20 0.27
CA SER A 47 16.67 4.98 -0.56
C SER A 47 16.00 3.78 0.11
N ARG A 48 16.17 3.59 1.43
CA ARG A 48 15.44 2.53 2.17
C ARG A 48 13.96 2.83 2.24
N TRP A 49 13.62 4.11 2.46
CA TRP A 49 12.25 4.57 2.45
C TRP A 49 11.54 4.27 1.12
N ALA A 50 12.20 4.55 -0.02
CA ALA A 50 11.67 4.22 -1.34
C ALA A 50 11.51 2.70 -1.56
N PHE A 51 12.50 1.91 -1.13
CA PHE A 51 12.45 0.45 -1.29
C PHE A 51 11.35 -0.22 -0.46
N PHE A 52 11.22 0.15 0.82
CA PHE A 52 10.09 -0.30 1.64
C PHE A 52 8.77 0.22 1.07
N SER A 53 8.80 1.39 0.43
CA SER A 53 7.61 1.96 -0.19
C SER A 53 7.08 1.15 -1.35
N GLU A 54 7.98 0.72 -2.22
CA GLU A 54 7.72 -0.20 -3.31
C GLU A 54 7.13 -1.53 -2.77
N ILE A 55 7.76 -2.10 -1.74
CA ILE A 55 7.35 -3.41 -1.20
C ILE A 55 5.94 -3.38 -0.63
N SER A 56 5.59 -2.41 0.22
CA SER A 56 4.21 -2.40 0.75
C SER A 56 3.18 -2.01 -0.31
N TRP A 57 3.56 -1.30 -1.37
CA TRP A 57 2.65 -1.11 -2.51
C TRP A 57 2.33 -2.45 -3.18
N TRP A 58 3.35 -3.26 -3.49
CA TRP A 58 3.16 -4.59 -4.09
C TRP A 58 2.37 -5.54 -3.20
N ILE A 59 2.62 -5.52 -1.88
CA ILE A 59 1.88 -6.37 -0.94
C ILE A 59 0.41 -5.94 -0.84
N GLY A 60 0.15 -4.63 -0.78
CA GLY A 60 -1.22 -4.11 -0.86
C GLY A 60 -1.91 -4.51 -2.15
N ALA A 61 -1.23 -4.38 -3.30
CA ALA A 61 -1.75 -4.77 -4.60
C ALA A 61 -2.09 -6.26 -4.68
N LEU A 62 -1.18 -7.14 -4.23
CA LEU A 62 -1.41 -8.58 -4.21
C LEU A 62 -2.55 -8.99 -3.29
N PHE A 63 -2.67 -8.34 -2.13
CA PHE A 63 -3.78 -8.56 -1.21
C PHE A 63 -5.12 -8.23 -1.85
N TRP A 64 -5.26 -7.04 -2.43
CA TRP A 64 -6.49 -6.61 -3.09
C TRP A 64 -6.81 -7.42 -4.34
N LEU A 65 -5.81 -7.86 -5.09
CA LEU A 65 -5.99 -8.78 -6.20
C LEU A 65 -6.52 -10.14 -5.71
N GLY A 66 -6.00 -10.65 -4.59
CA GLY A 66 -6.53 -11.85 -3.93
C GLY A 66 -7.98 -11.70 -3.47
N VAL A 67 -8.32 -10.55 -2.86
CA VAL A 67 -9.70 -10.22 -2.46
C VAL A 67 -10.62 -10.18 -3.67
N MET A 68 -10.22 -9.52 -4.77
CA MET A 68 -10.99 -9.49 -6.01
C MET A 68 -11.23 -10.88 -6.58
N VAL A 69 -10.19 -11.73 -6.63
CA VAL A 69 -10.33 -13.12 -7.08
C VAL A 69 -11.29 -13.90 -6.18
N ALA A 70 -11.16 -13.77 -4.86
CA ALA A 70 -12.03 -14.45 -3.90
C ALA A 70 -13.50 -14.01 -4.02
N VAL A 71 -13.75 -12.70 -4.19
CA VAL A 71 -15.09 -12.15 -4.42
C VAL A 71 -15.66 -12.63 -5.75
N CYS A 72 -14.89 -12.58 -6.84
CA CYS A 72 -15.35 -13.10 -8.12
C CYS A 72 -15.66 -14.60 -8.05
N ALA A 73 -14.84 -15.38 -7.33
CA ALA A 73 -15.08 -16.80 -7.10
C ALA A 73 -16.35 -17.05 -6.26
N SER A 74 -16.63 -16.21 -5.26
CA SER A 74 -17.82 -16.37 -4.39
C SER A 74 -19.13 -15.94 -5.04
N TRP A 75 -19.08 -15.14 -6.11
CA TRP A 75 -20.27 -14.76 -6.90
C TRP A 75 -20.55 -15.72 -8.07
N GLY A 76 -19.61 -16.62 -8.37
CA GLY A 76 -19.73 -17.64 -9.42
C GLY A 76 -20.26 -19.01 -8.94
N THR A 77 -20.57 -19.16 -7.65
CA THR A 77 -21.17 -20.36 -7.02
C THR A 77 -22.59 -20.08 -6.57
#